data_AF-A0A0F5JRA1-F1
#
_entry.id   AF-A0A0F5JRA1-F1
#
_cell.length_a   1.000
_cell.length_b   1.000
_cell.length_c   1.000
_cell.angle_alpha   90.00
_cell.angle_beta   90.00
_cell.angle_gamma   90.00
#
_symmetry.space_group_name_H-M   'P 1'
#
loop_
_entity.id
_entity.type
_entity.pdbx_description
1 polymer ?
#
loop_
_entity_poly.entity_id
_entity_poly.type
_entity_poly.pdbx_seq_one_letter_code
_entity_poly.pdbx_strand_id
1 'polypeptide(L)'
;MKVRLGFAATLLYILSLAGNMVAQAPQTEQMMDKKRQHIVEIAALTAKGDLDKLKTVLIAGLEDSMTVNEIKETIVHVHAYCGFPRALRGLQTFVDVLNERKAKGIEDKAGRAASPITDSRSKYERGRDILAEISGVPADAPKADYAVLAPEIEVFLKEHLFADLFERDVLTYAEREIATVSVLAAIGNVEPMMKGHMNIALNVGVTPNELRNLLAIVEKLVGRSEADKTAVLETSSATAIFPKGNAIEGVNFNGTAYLQRLMTDSETFDVVVSDVIFEPSARNSWHSHPGGQILIATAGKGYYQEKGKPIQVLKPGDVIAITPDVKHWHGAAPDSGFTHIAINTKVSLGATEWYDPVTDEEYNDYKE
;
A
#
# COMPACT_ATOMS: atom_id res chain seq x y z
N MET A 1 -25.99 80.10 2.98
CA MET A 1 -25.98 79.58 4.36
C MET A 1 -25.73 78.09 4.27
N LYS A 2 -24.64 77.61 4.91
CA LYS A 2 -24.30 76.24 5.39
C LYS A 2 -25.26 75.09 4.98
N VAL A 3 -24.89 73.86 4.61
CA VAL A 3 -23.68 73.03 4.71
C VAL A 3 -24.07 71.66 4.08
N ARG A 4 -23.20 71.07 3.24
CA ARG A 4 -22.88 69.62 3.05
C ARG A 4 -24.01 68.59 2.73
N LEU A 5 -23.79 67.46 2.06
CA LEU A 5 -22.59 66.64 1.82
C LEU A 5 -22.82 65.75 0.57
N GLY A 6 -21.79 65.49 -0.23
CA GLY A 6 -21.86 64.62 -1.40
C GLY A 6 -21.82 63.12 -1.08
N PHE A 7 -22.25 62.32 -2.05
CA PHE A 7 -21.89 60.90 -2.18
C PHE A 7 -21.62 60.62 -3.66
N ALA A 8 -20.35 60.36 -3.99
CA ALA A 8 -19.92 59.83 -5.28
C ALA A 8 -20.16 58.32 -5.28
N ALA A 9 -20.88 57.83 -6.30
CA ALA A 9 -21.08 56.42 -6.52
C ALA A 9 -19.81 55.82 -7.14
N THR A 10 -19.02 55.12 -6.33
CA THR A 10 -17.89 54.32 -6.81
C THR A 10 -18.40 52.90 -7.10
N LEU A 11 -18.50 52.57 -8.39
CA LEU A 11 -18.68 51.20 -8.88
C LEU A 11 -17.47 50.35 -8.46
N LEU A 12 -17.68 49.31 -7.66
CA LEU A 12 -16.67 48.30 -7.34
C LEU A 12 -16.93 47.07 -8.21
N TYR A 13 -16.05 46.87 -9.18
CA TYR A 13 -15.94 45.67 -10.01
C TYR A 13 -15.32 44.56 -9.14
N ILE A 14 -16.09 43.56 -8.74
CA ILE A 14 -15.55 42.34 -8.15
C ILE A 14 -15.30 41.36 -9.30
N LEU A 15 -14.03 41.25 -9.72
CA LEU A 15 -13.57 40.14 -10.55
C LEU A 15 -13.68 38.85 -9.73
N SER A 16 -14.58 37.96 -10.12
CA SER A 16 -14.57 36.56 -9.67
C SER A 16 -13.39 35.84 -10.35
N LEU A 17 -12.30 35.65 -9.61
CA LEU A 17 -11.28 34.67 -9.96
C LEU A 17 -11.84 33.27 -9.68
N ALA A 18 -12.61 32.74 -10.63
CA ALA A 18 -12.85 31.31 -10.71
C ALA A 18 -11.54 30.66 -11.15
N GLY A 19 -10.75 30.20 -10.18
CA GLY A 19 -9.64 29.30 -10.46
C GLY A 19 -10.21 28.05 -11.12
N ASN A 20 -9.76 27.76 -12.34
CA ASN A 20 -10.05 26.49 -13.00
C ASN A 20 -9.45 25.37 -12.15
N MET A 21 -10.25 24.77 -11.26
CA MET A 21 -10.01 23.41 -10.81
C MET A 21 -10.22 22.53 -12.05
N VAL A 22 -9.12 22.24 -12.75
CA VAL A 22 -9.07 21.08 -13.61
C VAL A 22 -9.17 19.89 -12.64
N ALA A 23 -10.38 19.34 -12.51
CA ALA A 23 -10.56 18.03 -11.91
C ALA A 23 -9.64 17.08 -12.70
N GLN A 24 -8.59 16.58 -12.05
CA GLN A 24 -7.84 15.46 -12.60
C GLN A 24 -8.85 14.34 -12.79
N ALA A 25 -9.10 13.96 -14.04
CA ALA A 25 -9.82 12.75 -14.36
C ALA A 25 -9.18 11.60 -13.56
N PRO A 26 -9.96 10.67 -12.98
CA PRO A 26 -9.40 9.51 -12.32
C PRO A 26 -8.43 8.86 -13.31
N GLN A 27 -7.15 8.79 -12.96
CA GLN A 27 -6.21 7.99 -13.74
C GLN A 27 -6.81 6.59 -13.79
N THR A 28 -7.11 6.10 -14.99
CA THR A 28 -7.49 4.71 -15.19
C THR A 28 -6.41 3.87 -14.55
N GLU A 29 -6.68 3.30 -13.38
CA GLU A 29 -5.69 2.59 -12.57
C GLU A 29 -5.13 1.45 -13.41
N GLN A 30 -3.82 1.50 -13.68
CA GLN A 30 -3.20 0.56 -14.60
C GLN A 30 -3.18 -0.82 -13.91
N MET A 31 -3.95 -1.76 -14.45
CA MET A 31 -3.88 -3.16 -14.04
C MET A 31 -2.46 -3.70 -14.24
N MET A 32 -2.02 -4.58 -13.34
CA MET A 32 -0.75 -5.29 -13.47
C MET A 32 -0.65 -5.91 -14.87
N ASP A 33 0.47 -5.71 -15.56
CA ASP A 33 0.65 -6.29 -16.89
C ASP A 33 0.71 -7.83 -16.83
N LYS A 34 0.44 -8.47 -17.97
CA LYS A 34 0.39 -9.93 -18.07
C LYS A 34 1.69 -10.63 -17.66
N LYS A 35 2.85 -10.05 -18.00
CA LYS A 35 4.14 -10.63 -17.66
C LYS A 35 4.30 -10.65 -16.13
N ARG A 36 4.01 -9.53 -15.46
CA ARG A 36 4.03 -9.45 -14.00
C ARG A 36 3.03 -10.42 -13.35
N GLN A 37 1.83 -10.57 -13.91
CA GLN A 37 0.86 -11.56 -13.43
C GLN A 37 1.42 -12.98 -13.51
N HIS A 38 1.98 -13.39 -14.65
CA HIS A 38 2.58 -14.72 -14.78
C HIS A 38 3.80 -14.94 -13.88
N ILE A 39 4.60 -13.90 -13.62
CA ILE A 39 5.68 -13.97 -12.63
C ILE A 39 5.12 -14.33 -11.24
N VAL A 40 4.01 -13.71 -10.83
CA VAL A 40 3.33 -14.03 -9.56
C VAL A 40 2.90 -15.50 -9.53
N GLU A 41 2.21 -15.96 -10.58
CA GLU A 41 1.67 -17.31 -10.67
C GLU A 41 2.80 -18.37 -10.62
N ILE A 42 3.84 -18.19 -11.44
CA ILE A 42 4.99 -19.09 -11.52
C ILE A 42 5.72 -19.13 -10.17
N ALA A 43 5.96 -17.97 -9.56
CA ALA A 43 6.65 -17.88 -8.28
C ALA A 43 5.89 -18.59 -7.15
N ALA A 44 4.59 -18.31 -7.01
CA ALA A 44 3.75 -18.88 -5.97
C ALA A 44 3.59 -20.40 -6.11
N LEU A 45 3.34 -20.89 -7.32
CA LEU A 45 3.16 -22.32 -7.58
C LEU A 45 4.47 -23.10 -7.48
N THR A 46 5.59 -22.50 -7.87
CA THR A 46 6.93 -23.07 -7.63
C THR A 46 7.18 -23.21 -6.13
N ALA A 47 6.86 -22.17 -5.34
CA ALA A 47 7.07 -22.18 -3.89
C ALA A 47 6.23 -23.25 -3.17
N LYS A 48 4.95 -23.39 -3.54
CA LYS A 48 4.10 -24.48 -3.03
C LYS A 48 4.49 -25.84 -3.61
N GLY A 49 5.15 -25.85 -4.77
CA GLY A 49 5.46 -27.03 -5.57
C GLY A 49 4.22 -27.78 -6.05
N ASP A 50 3.19 -27.03 -6.45
CA ASP A 50 2.01 -27.53 -7.15
C ASP A 50 2.34 -27.62 -8.65
N LEU A 51 2.93 -28.76 -9.05
CA LEU A 51 3.55 -28.92 -10.37
C LEU A 51 2.51 -28.98 -11.51
N ASP A 52 1.30 -29.48 -11.23
CA ASP A 52 0.23 -29.59 -12.24
C ASP A 52 -0.30 -28.20 -12.61
N LYS A 53 -0.56 -27.35 -11.61
CA LYS A 53 -0.91 -25.95 -11.87
C LYS A 53 0.27 -25.17 -12.44
N LEU A 54 1.49 -25.42 -11.96
CA LEU A 54 2.69 -24.78 -12.49
C LEU A 54 2.83 -25.03 -13.99
N LYS A 55 2.65 -26.29 -14.43
CA LYS A 55 2.66 -26.65 -15.86
C LYS A 55 1.68 -25.80 -16.67
N THR A 56 0.48 -25.58 -16.13
CA THR A 56 -0.58 -24.80 -16.79
C THR A 56 -0.16 -23.34 -16.97
N VAL A 57 0.36 -22.70 -15.93
CA VAL A 57 0.75 -21.27 -16.01
C VAL A 57 2.02 -21.05 -16.81
N LEU A 58 2.94 -22.03 -16.86
CA LEU A 58 4.13 -21.96 -17.72
C LEU A 58 3.76 -21.96 -19.21
N ILE A 59 2.77 -22.77 -19.59
CA ILE A 59 2.23 -22.77 -20.97
C ILE A 59 1.56 -21.43 -21.27
N ALA A 60 0.72 -20.94 -20.35
CA ALA A 60 0.03 -19.66 -20.51
C ALA A 60 1.02 -18.49 -20.66
N GLY A 61 2.08 -18.44 -19.85
CA GLY A 61 3.10 -17.41 -19.94
C GLY A 61 3.81 -17.39 -21.30
N LEU A 62 4.16 -18.55 -21.85
CA LEU A 62 4.75 -18.66 -23.19
C LEU A 62 3.78 -18.19 -24.29
N GLU A 63 2.49 -18.53 -24.17
CA GLU A 63 1.43 -18.10 -25.09
C GLU A 63 1.17 -16.59 -25.02
N ASP A 64 1.28 -16.00 -23.83
CA ASP A 64 1.24 -14.57 -23.59
C ASP A 64 2.61 -13.88 -23.78
N SER A 65 3.48 -14.49 -24.59
CA SER A 65 4.75 -13.93 -25.09
C SER A 65 5.87 -13.71 -24.06
N MET A 66 5.78 -14.26 -22.85
CA MET A 66 6.97 -14.40 -22.02
C MET A 66 8.00 -15.28 -22.73
N THR A 67 9.26 -14.89 -22.63
CA THR A 67 10.35 -15.66 -23.20
C THR A 67 10.77 -16.80 -22.29
N VAL A 68 11.44 -17.81 -22.87
CA VAL A 68 12.00 -18.93 -22.11
C VAL A 68 12.97 -18.43 -21.03
N ASN A 69 13.78 -17.42 -21.34
CA ASN A 69 14.73 -16.86 -20.38
C ASN A 69 14.06 -16.08 -19.26
N GLU A 70 12.95 -15.38 -19.48
CA GLU A 70 12.22 -14.70 -18.41
C GLU A 70 11.59 -15.69 -17.43
N ILE A 71 10.89 -16.72 -17.94
CA ILE A 71 10.29 -17.77 -17.09
C ILE A 71 11.37 -18.52 -16.30
N LYS A 72 12.45 -18.93 -16.98
CA LYS A 72 13.60 -19.56 -16.35
C LYS A 72 14.20 -18.67 -15.26
N GLU A 73 14.36 -17.38 -15.54
CA GLU A 73 14.93 -16.44 -14.58
C GLU A 73 14.02 -16.24 -13.36
N THR A 74 12.69 -16.25 -13.53
CA THR A 74 11.75 -16.23 -12.39
C THR A 74 11.98 -17.45 -11.49
N ILE A 75 12.05 -18.66 -12.05
CA ILE A 75 12.26 -19.89 -11.26
C ILE A 75 13.65 -19.93 -10.61
N VAL A 76 14.68 -19.44 -11.33
CA VAL A 76 16.02 -19.27 -10.77
C VAL A 76 16.00 -18.25 -9.63
N HIS A 77 15.30 -17.12 -9.74
CA HIS A 77 15.24 -16.12 -8.67
C HIS A 77 14.63 -16.67 -7.38
N VAL A 78 13.48 -17.36 -7.49
CA VAL A 78 12.72 -17.80 -6.32
C VAL A 78 13.40 -18.93 -5.52
N HIS A 79 14.42 -19.59 -6.04
CA HIS A 79 15.15 -20.66 -5.32
C HIS A 79 15.73 -20.19 -3.99
N ALA A 80 16.12 -18.91 -3.90
CA ALA A 80 16.64 -18.30 -2.69
C ALA A 80 15.60 -18.23 -1.55
N TYR A 81 14.31 -18.22 -1.91
CA TYR A 81 13.20 -17.99 -0.99
C TYR A 81 12.38 -19.27 -0.72
N CYS A 82 12.22 -20.13 -1.73
CA CYS A 82 11.49 -21.40 -1.56
C CYS A 82 12.41 -22.64 -1.45
N GLY A 83 13.72 -22.44 -1.54
CA GLY A 83 14.74 -23.49 -1.48
C GLY A 83 14.96 -24.23 -2.80
N PHE A 84 16.16 -24.81 -2.92
CA PHE A 84 16.62 -25.56 -4.10
C PHE A 84 15.69 -26.69 -4.56
N PRO A 85 15.15 -27.56 -3.69
CA PRO A 85 14.31 -28.67 -4.15
C PRO A 85 13.07 -28.20 -4.90
N ARG A 86 12.41 -27.14 -4.42
CA ARG A 86 11.20 -26.57 -5.06
C ARG A 86 11.53 -25.96 -6.43
N ALA A 87 12.55 -25.11 -6.49
CA ALA A 87 12.96 -24.49 -7.74
C ALA A 87 13.46 -25.51 -8.78
N LEU A 88 14.20 -26.54 -8.34
CA LEU A 88 14.68 -27.58 -9.25
C LEU A 88 13.53 -28.39 -9.84
N ARG A 89 12.51 -28.73 -9.05
CA ARG A 89 11.29 -29.37 -9.55
C ARG A 89 10.55 -28.46 -10.53
N GLY A 90 10.47 -27.16 -10.25
CA GLY A 90 9.89 -26.17 -11.17
C GLY A 90 10.63 -26.09 -12.51
N LEU A 91 11.96 -26.07 -12.50
CA LEU A 91 12.77 -26.10 -13.73
C LEU A 91 12.60 -27.39 -14.52
N GLN A 92 12.50 -28.54 -13.85
CA GLN A 92 12.23 -29.83 -14.51
C GLN A 92 10.85 -29.81 -15.20
N THR A 93 9.81 -29.32 -14.50
CA THR A 93 8.49 -29.13 -15.10
C THR A 93 8.53 -28.18 -16.29
N PHE A 94 9.32 -27.12 -16.24
CA PHE A 94 9.48 -26.21 -17.37
C PHE A 94 10.19 -26.87 -18.57
N VAL A 95 11.22 -27.70 -18.33
CA VAL A 95 11.86 -28.51 -19.37
C VAL A 95 10.85 -29.45 -20.04
N ASP A 96 9.99 -30.10 -19.25
CA ASP A 96 8.94 -30.98 -19.79
C ASP A 96 7.95 -30.20 -20.68
N VAL A 97 7.52 -29.01 -20.25
CA VAL A 97 6.67 -28.10 -21.05
C VAL A 97 7.31 -27.77 -22.40
N LEU A 98 8.58 -27.36 -22.40
CA LEU A 98 9.29 -26.99 -23.63
C LEU A 98 9.46 -28.18 -24.57
N ASN A 99 9.74 -29.37 -24.03
CA ASN A 99 9.85 -30.60 -24.82
C ASN A 99 8.50 -30.98 -25.46
N GLU A 100 7.41 -30.91 -24.70
CA GLU A 100 6.05 -31.18 -25.21
C GLU A 100 5.63 -30.18 -26.29
N ARG A 101 5.92 -28.89 -26.10
CA ARG A 101 5.63 -27.84 -27.08
C ARG A 101 6.44 -28.02 -28.36
N LYS A 102 7.74 -28.32 -28.23
CA LYS A 102 8.62 -28.65 -29.37
C LYS A 102 8.15 -29.89 -30.13
N ALA A 103 7.69 -30.94 -29.43
CA ALA A 103 7.13 -32.14 -30.05
C ALA A 103 5.85 -31.86 -30.87
N LYS A 104 5.11 -30.79 -30.51
CA LYS A 104 3.96 -30.28 -31.26
C LYS A 104 4.34 -29.29 -32.38
N GLY A 105 5.64 -29.09 -32.63
CA GLY A 105 6.14 -28.15 -33.64
C GLY A 105 6.06 -26.68 -33.23
N ILE A 106 5.86 -26.39 -31.94
CA ILE A 106 5.85 -25.02 -31.41
C ILE A 106 7.28 -24.63 -31.02
N GLU A 107 7.79 -23.54 -31.58
CA GLU A 107 9.08 -22.96 -31.21
C GLU A 107 8.89 -21.74 -30.32
N ASP A 108 9.26 -21.87 -29.04
CA ASP A 108 9.17 -20.79 -28.06
C ASP A 108 10.36 -19.81 -28.17
N LYS A 109 10.08 -18.52 -27.99
CA LYS A 109 11.10 -17.47 -28.05
C LYS A 109 12.07 -17.59 -26.88
N ALA A 110 13.36 -17.79 -27.17
CA ALA A 110 14.38 -17.91 -26.14
C ALA A 110 14.49 -16.67 -25.24
N GLY A 111 14.39 -15.47 -25.82
CA GLY A 111 14.65 -14.20 -25.12
C GLY A 111 16.15 -13.93 -24.92
N ARG A 112 16.48 -12.76 -24.38
CA ARG A 112 17.88 -12.39 -24.11
C ARG A 112 18.45 -13.17 -22.92
N ALA A 113 19.76 -13.43 -22.94
CA ALA A 113 20.47 -13.92 -21.76
C ALA A 113 20.79 -12.76 -20.80
N ALA A 114 21.21 -13.10 -19.58
CA ALA A 114 21.76 -12.12 -18.65
C ALA A 114 23.05 -11.54 -19.25
N SER A 115 23.21 -10.22 -19.11
CA SER A 115 24.42 -9.53 -19.55
C SER A 115 25.66 -10.04 -18.79
N PRO A 116 26.82 -10.15 -19.45
CA PRO A 116 28.06 -10.48 -18.75
C PRO A 116 28.41 -9.43 -17.70
N ILE A 117 28.86 -9.86 -16.52
CA ILE A 117 29.35 -8.95 -15.48
C ILE A 117 30.77 -8.50 -15.83
N THR A 118 30.93 -7.21 -16.12
CA THR A 118 32.24 -6.60 -16.42
C THR A 118 32.83 -5.83 -15.24
N ASP A 119 32.08 -5.67 -14.16
CA ASP A 119 32.53 -5.01 -12.94
C ASP A 119 33.53 -5.91 -12.19
N SER A 120 34.74 -5.39 -11.98
CA SER A 120 35.85 -6.10 -11.33
C SER A 120 35.85 -6.01 -9.80
N ARG A 121 34.93 -5.25 -9.19
CA ARG A 121 34.78 -5.19 -7.73
C ARG A 121 34.37 -6.54 -7.17
N SER A 122 34.59 -6.76 -5.87
CA SER A 122 34.19 -8.00 -5.22
C SER A 122 32.66 -8.20 -5.29
N LYS A 123 32.20 -9.46 -5.30
CA LYS A 123 30.76 -9.76 -5.24
C LYS A 123 30.11 -9.10 -4.03
N TYR A 124 30.80 -9.07 -2.89
CA TYR A 124 30.28 -8.47 -1.68
C TYR A 124 29.98 -6.99 -1.86
N GLU A 125 30.91 -6.22 -2.45
CA GLU A 125 30.72 -4.79 -2.71
C GLU A 125 29.56 -4.53 -3.67
N ARG A 126 29.50 -5.26 -4.78
CA ARG A 126 28.41 -5.10 -5.76
C ARG A 126 27.06 -5.45 -5.16
N GLY A 127 26.99 -6.56 -4.43
CA GLY A 127 25.76 -6.99 -3.77
C GLY A 127 25.30 -6.05 -2.65
N ARG A 128 26.23 -5.51 -1.85
CA ARG A 128 25.93 -4.47 -0.86
C ARG A 128 25.33 -3.22 -1.52
N ASP A 129 25.93 -2.77 -2.61
CA ASP A 129 25.48 -1.55 -3.30
C ASP A 129 24.12 -1.75 -3.96
N ILE A 130 23.88 -2.92 -4.59
CA ILE A 130 22.56 -3.29 -5.12
C ILE A 130 21.51 -3.30 -4.01
N LEU A 131 21.79 -3.94 -2.87
CA LEU A 131 20.87 -3.94 -1.72
C LEU A 131 20.57 -2.51 -1.26
N ALA A 132 21.60 -1.67 -1.15
CA ALA A 132 21.43 -0.29 -0.72
C ALA A 132 20.56 0.51 -1.71
N GLU A 133 20.78 0.34 -3.00
CA GLU A 133 19.98 0.94 -4.07
C GLU A 133 18.50 0.53 -3.98
N ILE A 134 18.23 -0.78 -4.01
CA ILE A 134 16.84 -1.26 -4.11
C ILE A 134 16.06 -1.06 -2.81
N SER A 135 16.73 -1.09 -1.65
CA SER A 135 16.06 -0.90 -0.36
C SER A 135 15.96 0.56 0.07
N GLY A 136 16.75 1.46 -0.51
CA GLY A 136 16.89 2.84 -0.05
C GLY A 136 17.61 2.98 1.29
N VAL A 137 18.16 1.88 1.84
CA VAL A 137 18.93 1.88 3.08
C VAL A 137 20.42 2.11 2.76
N PRO A 138 21.12 3.02 3.47
CA PRO A 138 22.54 3.25 3.24
C PRO A 138 23.40 1.98 3.36
N ALA A 139 24.40 1.85 2.50
CA ALA A 139 25.29 0.69 2.43
C ALA A 139 26.13 0.48 3.71
N ASP A 140 26.30 1.53 4.52
CA ASP A 140 27.02 1.55 5.80
C ASP A 140 26.08 1.43 7.02
N ALA A 141 24.79 1.16 6.80
CA ALA A 141 23.85 0.91 7.88
C ALA A 141 24.33 -0.24 8.80
N PRO A 142 24.06 -0.16 10.11
CA PRO A 142 24.45 -1.21 11.05
C PRO A 142 23.91 -2.58 10.62
N LYS A 143 24.75 -3.61 10.78
CA LYS A 143 24.34 -5.00 10.53
C LYS A 143 23.24 -5.40 11.51
N ALA A 144 22.27 -6.17 11.03
CA ALA A 144 21.28 -6.80 11.88
C ALA A 144 21.95 -7.82 12.84
N ASP A 145 21.35 -8.05 14.00
CA ASP A 145 21.92 -8.93 15.04
C ASP A 145 22.23 -10.35 14.53
N TYR A 146 21.39 -10.90 13.63
CA TYR A 146 21.64 -12.22 13.04
C TYR A 146 22.91 -12.23 12.17
N ALA A 147 23.25 -11.12 11.52
CA ALA A 147 24.44 -10.98 10.68
C ALA A 147 25.70 -10.74 11.53
N VAL A 148 25.54 -10.20 12.74
CA VAL A 148 26.62 -10.14 13.75
C VAL A 148 26.87 -11.54 14.31
N LEU A 149 25.81 -12.29 14.62
CA LEU A 149 25.90 -13.66 15.14
C LEU A 149 26.49 -14.64 14.12
N ALA A 150 26.06 -14.56 12.86
CA ALA A 150 26.47 -15.45 11.78
C ALA A 150 26.98 -14.65 10.56
N PRO A 151 28.24 -14.17 10.58
CA PRO A 151 28.79 -13.36 9.50
C PRO A 151 28.76 -14.02 8.10
N GLU A 152 28.67 -15.35 8.04
CA GLU A 152 28.56 -16.09 6.79
C GLU A 152 27.24 -15.79 6.08
N ILE A 153 26.13 -15.62 6.83
CA ILE A 153 24.82 -15.31 6.24
C ILE A 153 24.83 -13.92 5.59
N GLU A 154 25.61 -13.00 6.16
CA GLU A 154 25.80 -11.66 5.62
C GLU A 154 26.53 -11.73 4.27
N VAL A 155 27.58 -12.55 4.16
CA VAL A 155 28.29 -12.78 2.90
C VAL A 155 27.37 -13.43 1.87
N PHE A 156 26.63 -14.49 2.24
CA PHE A 156 25.71 -15.15 1.31
C PHE A 156 24.60 -14.22 0.82
N LEU A 157 24.07 -13.39 1.70
CA LEU A 157 23.03 -12.43 1.33
C LEU A 157 23.58 -11.42 0.31
N LYS A 158 24.79 -10.89 0.49
CA LYS A 158 25.36 -9.90 -0.42
C LYS A 158 25.85 -10.54 -1.71
N GLU A 159 26.67 -11.58 -1.61
CA GLU A 159 27.27 -12.21 -2.78
C GLU A 159 26.27 -13.04 -3.57
N HIS A 160 25.53 -13.95 -2.92
CA HIS A 160 24.65 -14.87 -3.64
C HIS A 160 23.30 -14.23 -3.99
N LEU A 161 22.64 -13.54 -3.05
CA LEU A 161 21.35 -12.93 -3.37
C LEU A 161 21.55 -11.69 -4.23
N PHE A 162 22.28 -10.69 -3.75
CA PHE A 162 22.29 -9.41 -4.46
C PHE A 162 23.24 -9.39 -5.67
N ALA A 163 24.45 -9.95 -5.59
CA ALA A 163 25.35 -9.98 -6.73
C ALA A 163 25.05 -11.14 -7.72
N ASP A 164 24.80 -12.36 -7.26
CA ASP A 164 24.57 -13.48 -8.20
C ASP A 164 23.13 -13.57 -8.73
N LEU A 165 22.11 -13.05 -8.02
CA LEU A 165 20.72 -13.03 -8.51
C LEU A 165 20.25 -11.66 -8.96
N PHE A 166 20.26 -10.64 -8.10
CA PHE A 166 19.68 -9.34 -8.44
C PHE A 166 20.47 -8.59 -9.54
N GLU A 167 21.79 -8.75 -9.61
CA GLU A 167 22.62 -8.14 -10.67
C GLU A 167 22.30 -8.68 -12.08
N ARG A 168 21.67 -9.86 -12.18
CA ARG A 168 21.28 -10.44 -13.46
C ARG A 168 20.12 -9.62 -14.04
N ASP A 169 20.30 -9.08 -15.22
CA ASP A 169 19.40 -8.06 -15.75
C ASP A 169 18.20 -8.61 -16.52
N VAL A 170 18.04 -9.93 -16.69
CA VAL A 170 16.92 -10.53 -17.47
C VAL A 170 15.54 -10.11 -16.93
N LEU A 171 15.40 -10.01 -15.60
CA LEU A 171 14.26 -9.41 -14.92
C LEU A 171 14.66 -8.09 -14.29
N THR A 172 13.76 -7.12 -14.30
CA THR A 172 13.92 -5.84 -13.58
C THR A 172 13.85 -6.06 -12.06
N TYR A 173 14.34 -5.10 -11.27
CA TYR A 173 14.20 -5.16 -9.80
C TYR A 173 12.74 -5.25 -9.34
N ALA A 174 11.84 -4.51 -10.00
CA ALA A 174 10.41 -4.59 -9.72
C ALA A 174 9.85 -6.01 -9.96
N GLU A 175 10.22 -6.66 -11.07
CA GLU A 175 9.81 -8.03 -11.38
C GLU A 175 10.40 -9.05 -10.39
N ARG A 176 11.64 -8.84 -9.94
CA ARG A 176 12.30 -9.67 -8.91
C ARG A 176 11.59 -9.55 -7.57
N GLU A 177 11.25 -8.34 -7.15
CA GLU A 177 10.51 -8.13 -5.90
C GLU A 177 9.07 -8.66 -5.97
N ILE A 178 8.40 -8.54 -7.13
CA ILE A 178 7.11 -9.22 -7.38
C ILE A 178 7.25 -10.72 -7.19
N ALA A 179 8.29 -11.36 -7.76
CA ALA A 179 8.53 -12.78 -7.58
C ALA A 179 8.81 -13.13 -6.09
N THR A 180 9.64 -12.33 -5.41
CA THR A 180 9.98 -12.52 -3.99
C THR A 180 8.74 -12.44 -3.11
N VAL A 181 7.97 -11.36 -3.20
CA VAL A 181 6.72 -11.15 -2.43
C VAL A 181 5.74 -12.28 -2.69
N SER A 182 5.64 -12.76 -3.94
CA SER A 182 4.77 -13.89 -4.30
C SER A 182 5.17 -15.19 -3.59
N VAL A 183 6.47 -15.48 -3.48
CA VAL A 183 6.96 -16.65 -2.73
C VAL A 183 6.65 -16.51 -1.25
N LEU A 184 6.94 -15.35 -0.65
CA LEU A 184 6.73 -15.10 0.77
C LEU A 184 5.24 -15.24 1.14
N ALA A 185 4.35 -14.75 0.27
CA ALA A 185 2.90 -14.84 0.45
C ALA A 185 2.43 -16.29 0.31
N ALA A 186 3.05 -17.03 -0.62
CA ALA A 186 2.74 -18.43 -0.79
C ALA A 186 3.22 -19.28 0.41
N ILE A 187 4.39 -19.05 0.98
CA ILE A 187 4.90 -19.93 2.06
C ILE A 187 4.39 -19.58 3.46
N GLY A 188 4.09 -18.31 3.74
CA GLY A 188 3.57 -17.84 5.03
C GLY A 188 4.55 -17.94 6.22
N ASN A 189 4.18 -17.39 7.37
CA ASN A 189 4.95 -17.37 8.64
C ASN A 189 6.33 -16.68 8.53
N VAL A 190 6.44 -15.69 7.64
CA VAL A 190 7.66 -14.91 7.36
C VAL A 190 7.31 -13.42 7.23
N GLU A 191 6.34 -12.96 8.01
CA GLU A 191 5.72 -11.62 7.92
C GLU A 191 6.74 -10.47 8.01
N PRO A 192 7.79 -10.53 8.85
CA PRO A 192 8.83 -9.49 8.85
C PRO A 192 9.58 -9.39 7.51
N MET A 193 9.89 -10.52 6.87
CA MET A 193 10.51 -10.55 5.55
C MET A 193 9.55 -10.06 4.47
N MET A 194 8.27 -10.46 4.55
CA MET A 194 7.23 -9.97 3.66
C MET A 194 7.16 -8.44 3.68
N LYS A 195 7.06 -7.84 4.87
CA LYS A 195 6.99 -6.39 5.03
C LYS A 195 8.23 -5.69 4.44
N GLY A 196 9.41 -6.25 4.69
CA GLY A 196 10.66 -5.74 4.12
C GLY A 196 10.62 -5.73 2.59
N HIS A 197 10.31 -6.86 1.97
CA HIS A 197 10.25 -6.98 0.51
C HIS A 197 9.12 -6.17 -0.13
N MET A 198 7.96 -6.02 0.52
CA MET A 198 6.92 -5.10 0.02
C MET A 198 7.39 -3.64 0.02
N ASN A 199 8.17 -3.21 1.02
CA ASN A 199 8.75 -1.87 1.01
C ASN A 199 9.80 -1.70 -0.10
N ILE A 200 10.66 -2.70 -0.31
CA ILE A 200 11.62 -2.71 -1.43
C ILE A 200 10.87 -2.65 -2.76
N ALA A 201 9.82 -3.45 -2.94
CA ALA A 201 8.97 -3.46 -4.12
C ALA A 201 8.42 -2.05 -4.44
N LEU A 202 7.88 -1.35 -3.43
CA LEU A 202 7.42 0.03 -3.57
C LEU A 202 8.56 0.97 -3.98
N ASN A 203 9.74 0.83 -3.37
CA ASN A 203 10.91 1.66 -3.68
C ASN A 203 11.41 1.48 -5.12
N VAL A 204 11.32 0.26 -5.67
CA VAL A 204 11.72 -0.04 -7.06
C VAL A 204 10.59 0.13 -8.07
N GLY A 205 9.48 0.76 -7.68
CA GLY A 205 8.40 1.19 -8.59
C GLY A 205 7.26 0.20 -8.79
N VAL A 206 7.10 -0.81 -7.94
CA VAL A 206 5.86 -1.59 -7.87
C VAL A 206 4.80 -0.75 -7.19
N THR A 207 3.60 -0.65 -7.76
CA THR A 207 2.54 0.17 -7.18
C THR A 207 1.81 -0.57 -6.04
N PRO A 208 1.16 0.16 -5.10
CA PRO A 208 0.30 -0.46 -4.09
C PRO A 208 -0.81 -1.33 -4.71
N ASN A 209 -1.32 -0.93 -5.89
CA ASN A 209 -2.35 -1.70 -6.58
C ASN A 209 -1.80 -3.03 -7.12
N GLU A 210 -0.58 -3.01 -7.67
CA GLU A 210 0.09 -4.24 -8.11
C GLU A 210 0.37 -5.18 -6.93
N LEU A 211 0.74 -4.67 -5.76
CA LEU A 211 0.87 -5.49 -4.56
C LEU A 211 -0.46 -6.14 -4.15
N ARG A 212 -1.57 -5.39 -4.17
CA ARG A 212 -2.91 -5.97 -3.92
C ARG A 212 -3.28 -7.03 -4.96
N ASN A 213 -3.01 -6.76 -6.24
CA ASN A 213 -3.29 -7.69 -7.33
C ASN A 213 -2.47 -8.99 -7.17
N LEU A 214 -1.18 -8.88 -6.83
CA LEU A 214 -0.31 -10.01 -6.52
C LEU A 214 -0.91 -10.85 -5.38
N LEU A 215 -1.26 -10.23 -4.25
CA LEU A 215 -1.80 -10.95 -3.10
C LEU A 215 -3.09 -11.70 -3.44
N ALA A 216 -3.99 -11.06 -4.20
CA ALA A 216 -5.22 -11.68 -4.68
C ALA A 216 -4.95 -12.88 -5.62
N ILE A 217 -3.95 -12.78 -6.50
CA ILE A 217 -3.54 -13.91 -7.36
C ILE A 217 -3.00 -15.06 -6.50
N VAL A 218 -2.11 -14.77 -5.55
CA VAL A 218 -1.53 -15.80 -4.66
C VAL A 218 -2.63 -16.49 -3.86
N GLU A 219 -3.53 -15.73 -3.23
CA GLU A 219 -4.66 -16.27 -2.47
C GLU A 219 -5.51 -17.22 -3.31
N LYS A 220 -5.85 -16.82 -4.54
CA LYS A 220 -6.61 -17.65 -5.48
C LYS A 220 -5.90 -18.97 -5.83
N LEU A 221 -4.57 -18.96 -5.94
CA LEU A 221 -3.80 -20.13 -6.35
C LEU A 221 -3.54 -21.12 -5.21
N VAL A 222 -3.20 -20.60 -4.02
CA VAL A 222 -2.69 -21.40 -2.90
C VAL A 222 -3.72 -21.61 -1.77
N GLY A 223 -4.80 -20.84 -1.78
CA GLY A 223 -5.87 -20.92 -0.78
C GLY A 223 -5.68 -20.00 0.42
N ARG A 224 -6.82 -19.52 0.93
CA ARG A 224 -6.93 -18.48 1.96
C ARG A 224 -6.31 -18.87 3.31
N SER A 225 -6.34 -20.13 3.74
CA SER A 225 -5.73 -20.55 5.03
C SER A 225 -4.20 -20.42 5.11
N GLU A 226 -3.54 -20.33 3.94
CA GLU A 226 -2.10 -20.23 3.81
C GLU A 226 -1.67 -18.79 3.44
N ALA A 227 -2.47 -18.09 2.62
CA ALA A 227 -2.32 -16.66 2.35
C ALA A 227 -2.73 -15.77 3.54
N ASP A 228 -3.69 -16.20 4.37
CA ASP A 228 -4.18 -15.44 5.54
C ASP A 228 -3.21 -15.40 6.71
N LYS A 229 -2.24 -16.33 6.78
CA LYS A 229 -1.14 -16.18 7.75
C LYS A 229 -0.27 -14.96 7.42
N THR A 230 -0.25 -14.57 6.14
CA THR A 230 0.27 -13.30 5.63
C THR A 230 -0.80 -12.20 5.45
N ALA A 231 -2.10 -12.50 5.62
CA ALA A 231 -3.16 -11.49 5.74
C ALA A 231 -3.16 -10.88 7.14
N VAL A 232 -2.02 -10.33 7.52
CA VAL A 232 -1.96 -9.19 8.43
C VAL A 232 -1.65 -7.95 7.57
N LEU A 233 -2.27 -7.82 6.39
CA LEU A 233 -2.11 -6.64 5.52
C LEU A 233 -3.38 -6.22 4.77
N GLU A 234 -4.53 -6.89 4.91
CA GLU A 234 -5.83 -6.19 4.70
C GLU A 234 -6.14 -5.22 5.86
N THR A 235 -5.28 -5.17 6.88
CA THR A 235 -5.34 -4.20 7.98
C THR A 235 -3.96 -3.59 8.31
N SER A 236 -3.16 -3.26 7.31
CA SER A 236 -2.11 -2.24 7.46
C SER A 236 -2.53 -1.08 6.59
N SER A 237 -3.26 -0.13 7.16
CA SER A 237 -2.66 1.16 7.50
C SER A 237 -1.53 1.51 6.52
N ALA A 238 -1.79 2.51 5.69
CA ALA A 238 -0.75 3.49 5.39
C ALA A 238 0.02 3.70 6.69
N THR A 239 1.35 3.51 6.66
CA THR A 239 2.22 3.60 7.83
C THR A 239 1.71 4.72 8.73
N ALA A 240 1.16 4.36 9.90
CA ALA A 240 0.44 5.33 10.72
C ALA A 240 1.40 6.50 10.98
N ILE A 241 1.01 7.70 10.52
CA ILE A 241 1.87 8.89 10.58
C ILE A 241 2.28 9.18 12.03
N PHE A 242 1.38 8.85 12.96
CA PHE A 242 1.57 8.95 14.40
C PHE A 242 1.35 7.60 15.09
N PRO A 243 1.96 7.37 16.27
CA PRO A 243 1.63 6.21 17.09
C PRO A 243 0.15 6.16 17.43
N LYS A 244 -0.41 4.94 17.47
CA LYS A 244 -1.78 4.70 17.90
C LYS A 244 -1.96 5.18 19.34
N GLY A 245 -2.92 6.08 19.54
CA GLY A 245 -3.24 6.64 20.85
C GLY A 245 -4.08 5.72 21.74
N ASN A 246 -4.60 6.28 22.83
CA ASN A 246 -5.45 5.55 23.77
C ASN A 246 -6.84 5.31 23.19
N ALA A 247 -7.49 4.21 23.57
CA ALA A 247 -8.89 3.98 23.24
C ALA A 247 -9.77 5.09 23.82
N ILE A 248 -10.73 5.57 23.04
CA ILE A 248 -11.72 6.54 23.50
C ILE A 248 -12.79 5.79 24.30
N GLU A 249 -12.94 6.15 25.56
CA GLU A 249 -14.02 5.66 26.42
C GLU A 249 -15.17 6.68 26.44
N GLY A 250 -16.41 6.23 26.23
CA GLY A 250 -17.59 7.08 26.35
C GLY A 250 -18.77 6.64 25.49
N VAL A 251 -19.94 7.20 25.79
CA VAL A 251 -21.21 6.88 25.10
C VAL A 251 -21.34 7.51 23.72
N ASN A 252 -20.46 8.45 23.38
CA ASN A 252 -20.54 9.23 22.15
C ASN A 252 -19.91 8.52 20.94
N PHE A 253 -19.41 7.30 21.10
CA PHE A 253 -18.80 6.51 20.03
C PHE A 253 -19.51 5.16 19.92
N ASN A 254 -19.90 4.80 18.70
CA ASN A 254 -20.35 3.45 18.38
C ASN A 254 -19.17 2.71 17.77
N GLY A 255 -18.77 1.58 18.35
CA GLY A 255 -17.54 0.87 17.99
C GLY A 255 -16.28 1.47 18.63
N THR A 256 -15.12 0.91 18.30
CA THR A 256 -13.83 1.31 18.89
C THR A 256 -13.19 2.45 18.12
N ALA A 257 -12.77 3.49 18.84
CA ALA A 257 -11.94 4.55 18.30
C ALA A 257 -10.74 4.82 19.22
N TYR A 258 -9.65 5.36 18.68
CA TYR A 258 -8.44 5.71 19.39
C TYR A 258 -8.08 7.16 19.12
N LEU A 259 -7.56 7.85 20.13
CA LEU A 259 -7.18 9.26 20.03
C LEU A 259 -5.76 9.48 20.56
N GLN A 260 -4.94 10.13 19.74
CA GLN A 260 -3.63 10.66 20.13
C GLN A 260 -3.67 12.18 20.02
N ARG A 261 -3.40 12.90 21.11
CA ARG A 261 -3.24 14.35 21.07
C ARG A 261 -1.89 14.69 20.44
N LEU A 262 -1.89 15.58 19.45
CA LEU A 262 -0.69 16.05 18.74
C LEU A 262 -0.31 17.47 19.16
N MET A 263 -1.30 18.33 19.37
CA MET A 263 -1.10 19.70 19.86
C MET A 263 -2.20 20.08 20.86
N THR A 264 -1.80 20.52 22.05
CA THR A 264 -2.71 20.80 23.17
C THR A 264 -2.55 22.19 23.81
N ASP A 265 -1.54 22.97 23.41
CA ASP A 265 -1.37 24.35 23.87
C ASP A 265 -2.41 25.28 23.21
N SER A 266 -3.64 25.11 23.67
CA SER A 266 -4.81 25.87 23.20
C SER A 266 -4.86 27.29 23.76
N GLU A 267 -4.15 27.59 24.85
CA GLU A 267 -4.07 28.95 25.39
C GLU A 267 -3.31 29.88 24.44
N THR A 268 -2.21 29.39 23.85
CA THR A 268 -1.40 30.18 22.91
C THR A 268 -1.94 30.11 21.48
N PHE A 269 -2.34 28.93 21.02
CA PHE A 269 -2.66 28.70 19.61
C PHE A 269 -4.14 28.70 19.30
N ASP A 270 -5.03 28.62 20.30
CA ASP A 270 -6.49 28.51 20.14
C ASP A 270 -6.92 27.37 19.20
N VAL A 271 -6.14 26.28 19.21
CA VAL A 271 -6.41 25.03 18.48
C VAL A 271 -6.17 23.81 19.36
N VAL A 272 -6.84 22.71 19.03
CA VAL A 272 -6.48 21.38 19.48
C VAL A 272 -6.35 20.48 18.27
N VAL A 273 -5.22 19.77 18.16
CA VAL A 273 -4.96 18.83 17.05
C VAL A 273 -4.82 17.43 17.59
N SER A 274 -5.53 16.48 16.98
CA SER A 274 -5.51 15.07 17.36
C SER A 274 -5.42 14.18 16.13
N ASP A 275 -4.70 13.06 16.22
CA ASP A 275 -4.86 11.93 15.33
C ASP A 275 -5.94 11.01 15.89
N VAL A 276 -6.88 10.60 15.05
CA VAL A 276 -8.02 9.76 15.45
C VAL A 276 -8.13 8.58 14.51
N ILE A 277 -8.20 7.38 15.09
CA ILE A 277 -8.32 6.10 14.38
C ILE A 277 -9.65 5.45 14.74
N PHE A 278 -10.49 5.18 13.75
CA PHE A 278 -11.70 4.38 13.87
C PHE A 278 -11.45 2.97 13.35
N GLU A 279 -11.88 1.95 14.11
CA GLU A 279 -12.02 0.59 13.59
C GLU A 279 -13.16 0.52 12.57
N PRO A 280 -13.21 -0.49 11.68
CA PRO A 280 -14.30 -0.65 10.72
C PRO A 280 -15.67 -0.52 11.38
N SER A 281 -16.59 0.20 10.73
CA SER A 281 -17.93 0.55 11.24
C SER A 281 -17.99 1.47 12.47
N ALA A 282 -16.85 1.83 13.06
CA ALA A 282 -16.84 2.72 14.21
C ALA A 282 -17.07 4.18 13.79
N ARG A 283 -17.84 4.92 14.60
CA ARG A 283 -18.25 6.30 14.30
C ARG A 283 -18.59 7.07 15.55
N ASN A 284 -18.42 8.38 15.50
CA ASN A 284 -18.88 9.24 16.58
C ASN A 284 -20.36 9.61 16.43
N SER A 285 -20.95 10.06 17.53
CA SER A 285 -22.31 10.59 17.58
C SER A 285 -22.37 11.93 16.89
N TRP A 286 -23.58 12.36 16.53
CA TRP A 286 -23.78 13.69 15.99
C TRP A 286 -23.25 14.74 16.97
N HIS A 287 -22.48 15.72 16.47
CA HIS A 287 -21.88 16.77 17.29
C HIS A 287 -21.61 18.04 16.50
N SER A 288 -21.27 19.12 17.18
CA SER A 288 -20.86 20.40 16.59
C SER A 288 -19.72 21.03 17.41
N HIS A 289 -18.98 21.96 16.80
CA HIS A 289 -17.94 22.73 17.47
C HIS A 289 -18.20 24.23 17.25
N PRO A 290 -18.28 25.06 18.31
CA PRO A 290 -18.52 26.50 18.18
C PRO A 290 -17.48 27.23 17.32
N GLY A 291 -16.25 26.71 17.30
CA GLY A 291 -15.17 27.28 16.51
C GLY A 291 -14.96 26.64 15.13
N GLY A 292 -15.74 25.61 14.78
CA GLY A 292 -15.55 24.78 13.59
C GLY A 292 -14.48 23.69 13.76
N GLN A 293 -14.34 22.85 12.75
CA GLN A 293 -13.37 21.75 12.75
C GLN A 293 -12.85 21.48 11.33
N ILE A 294 -11.59 21.07 11.21
CA ILE A 294 -11.00 20.59 9.96
C ILE A 294 -10.62 19.12 10.14
N LEU A 295 -11.01 18.28 9.19
CA LEU A 295 -10.60 16.88 9.11
C LEU A 295 -9.66 16.72 7.92
N ILE A 296 -8.51 16.08 8.14
CA ILE A 296 -7.57 15.71 7.08
C ILE A 296 -7.46 14.18 7.10
N ALA A 297 -7.98 13.52 6.08
CA ALA A 297 -7.95 12.06 5.97
C ALA A 297 -6.54 11.57 5.64
N THR A 298 -6.02 10.64 6.43
CA THR A 298 -4.63 10.17 6.33
C THR A 298 -4.51 8.69 5.99
N ALA A 299 -5.49 7.86 6.36
CA ALA A 299 -5.51 6.44 6.00
C ALA A 299 -6.93 5.86 5.95
N GLY A 300 -7.10 4.79 5.16
CA GLY A 300 -8.34 4.02 5.12
C GLY A 300 -9.49 4.71 4.38
N LYS A 301 -10.73 4.29 4.66
CA LYS A 301 -11.95 4.82 4.04
C LYS A 301 -12.93 5.21 5.13
N GLY A 302 -13.29 6.49 5.17
CA GLY A 302 -14.19 7.05 6.18
C GLY A 302 -15.47 7.60 5.58
N TYR A 303 -16.44 7.87 6.45
CA TYR A 303 -17.67 8.59 6.16
C TYR A 303 -17.71 9.88 6.95
N TYR A 304 -18.26 10.92 6.32
CA TYR A 304 -18.57 12.20 6.92
C TYR A 304 -19.97 12.63 6.49
N GLN A 305 -20.75 13.19 7.41
CA GLN A 305 -22.08 13.69 7.08
C GLN A 305 -22.44 14.91 7.92
N GLU A 306 -22.95 15.95 7.26
CA GLU A 306 -23.68 17.04 7.93
C GLU A 306 -25.17 16.70 8.03
N LYS A 307 -25.84 17.14 9.09
CA LYS A 307 -27.25 16.79 9.31
C LYS A 307 -28.11 17.28 8.14
N GLY A 308 -28.86 16.35 7.53
CA GLY A 308 -29.73 16.62 6.38
C GLY A 308 -29.03 16.65 5.02
N LYS A 309 -27.71 16.39 4.97
CA LYS A 309 -26.96 16.23 3.70
C LYS A 309 -26.61 14.76 3.45
N PRO A 310 -26.31 14.37 2.20
CA PRO A 310 -25.80 13.03 1.90
C PRO A 310 -24.46 12.74 2.59
N ILE A 311 -24.19 11.45 2.83
CA ILE A 311 -22.89 10.97 3.29
C ILE A 311 -21.83 11.25 2.22
N GLN A 312 -20.68 11.75 2.65
CA GLN A 312 -19.47 11.93 1.84
C GLN A 312 -18.45 10.87 2.24
N VAL A 313 -17.89 10.18 1.23
CA VAL A 313 -16.80 9.23 1.44
C VAL A 313 -15.48 9.97 1.48
N LEU A 314 -14.67 9.71 2.51
CA LEU A 314 -13.34 10.26 2.70
C LEU A 314 -12.28 9.21 2.41
N LYS A 315 -11.26 9.59 1.65
CA LYS A 315 -10.07 8.82 1.29
C LYS A 315 -8.79 9.59 1.69
N PRO A 316 -7.63 8.93 1.79
CA PRO A 316 -6.39 9.61 2.17
C PRO A 316 -6.08 10.77 1.22
N GLY A 317 -5.81 11.94 1.78
CA GLY A 317 -5.60 13.20 1.05
C GLY A 317 -6.83 14.11 1.01
N ASP A 318 -8.03 13.62 1.34
CA ASP A 318 -9.22 14.47 1.42
C ASP A 318 -9.19 15.39 2.64
N VAL A 319 -9.75 16.60 2.48
CA VAL A 319 -9.85 17.61 3.53
C VAL A 319 -11.28 18.13 3.61
N ILE A 320 -11.86 18.07 4.81
CA ILE A 320 -13.20 18.62 5.11
C ILE A 320 -13.05 19.79 6.07
N ALA A 321 -13.54 20.96 5.66
CA ALA A 321 -13.65 22.13 6.52
C ALA A 321 -15.11 22.29 6.98
N ILE A 322 -15.32 22.11 8.28
CA ILE A 322 -16.63 22.14 8.93
C ILE A 322 -16.78 23.50 9.59
N THR A 323 -17.72 24.30 9.10
CA THR A 323 -17.97 25.64 9.63
C THR A 323 -18.53 25.57 11.06
N PRO A 324 -18.37 26.65 11.86
CA PRO A 324 -18.93 26.78 13.20
C PRO A 324 -20.37 26.26 13.32
N ASP A 325 -20.63 25.54 14.42
CA ASP A 325 -21.96 25.06 14.84
C ASP A 325 -22.66 24.08 13.87
N VAL A 326 -22.00 23.65 12.80
CA VAL A 326 -22.56 22.64 11.90
C VAL A 326 -22.60 21.29 12.60
N LYS A 327 -23.81 20.75 12.78
CA LYS A 327 -24.05 19.41 13.31
C LYS A 327 -23.64 18.36 12.28
N HIS A 328 -22.68 17.51 12.64
CA HIS A 328 -22.11 16.48 11.76
C HIS A 328 -21.71 15.23 12.55
N TRP A 329 -21.39 14.16 11.84
CA TRP A 329 -20.67 13.00 12.37
C TRP A 329 -19.61 12.54 11.36
N HIS A 330 -18.66 11.74 11.85
CA HIS A 330 -17.69 11.06 11.01
C HIS A 330 -17.22 9.75 11.64
N GLY A 331 -16.72 8.85 10.79
CA GLY A 331 -16.32 7.51 11.20
C GLY A 331 -15.69 6.71 10.08
N ALA A 332 -15.45 5.44 10.34
CA ALA A 332 -15.00 4.45 9.38
C ALA A 332 -16.13 3.95 8.49
N ALA A 333 -15.79 3.50 7.28
CA ALA A 333 -16.69 2.73 6.42
C ALA A 333 -16.91 1.31 6.98
N PRO A 334 -17.92 0.55 6.49
CA PRO A 334 -18.20 -0.79 7.01
C PRO A 334 -17.05 -1.78 6.79
N ASP A 335 -16.34 -1.61 5.68
CA ASP A 335 -15.31 -2.52 5.14
C ASP A 335 -13.87 -2.03 5.36
N SER A 336 -13.67 -0.91 6.08
CA SER A 336 -12.34 -0.30 6.22
C SER A 336 -12.23 0.49 7.51
N GLY A 337 -11.05 0.46 8.16
CA GLY A 337 -10.74 1.43 9.22
C GLY A 337 -10.54 2.83 8.63
N PHE A 338 -10.52 3.86 9.48
CA PHE A 338 -10.31 5.24 9.05
C PHE A 338 -9.42 6.02 10.01
N THR A 339 -8.37 6.65 9.49
CA THR A 339 -7.48 7.55 10.23
C THR A 339 -7.55 8.95 9.65
N HIS A 340 -7.65 9.94 10.52
CA HIS A 340 -7.62 11.34 10.14
C HIS A 340 -7.04 12.21 11.25
N ILE A 341 -6.52 13.36 10.86
CA ILE A 341 -6.16 14.44 11.77
C ILE A 341 -7.39 15.32 11.95
N ALA A 342 -7.82 15.51 13.19
CA ALA A 342 -8.86 16.45 13.59
C ALA A 342 -8.24 17.72 14.17
N ILE A 343 -8.57 18.86 13.59
CA ILE A 343 -8.15 20.19 14.04
C ILE A 343 -9.39 20.93 14.51
N ASN A 344 -9.56 21.06 15.82
CA ASN A 344 -10.61 21.90 16.39
C ASN A 344 -10.08 23.32 16.45
N THR A 345 -10.74 24.24 15.76
CA THR A 345 -10.33 25.64 15.66
C THR A 345 -11.09 26.50 16.66
N LYS A 346 -10.50 27.62 17.11
CA LYS A 346 -11.15 28.60 17.99
C LYS A 346 -11.79 27.97 19.23
N VAL A 347 -11.06 27.08 19.89
CA VAL A 347 -11.57 26.31 21.03
C VAL A 347 -11.94 27.18 22.23
N SER A 348 -11.43 28.42 22.29
CA SER A 348 -11.83 29.47 23.23
C SER A 348 -13.33 29.83 23.15
N LEU A 349 -14.00 29.56 22.03
CA LEU A 349 -15.43 29.81 21.86
C LEU A 349 -16.32 28.77 22.57
N GLY A 350 -15.77 27.61 22.95
CA GLY A 350 -16.50 26.58 23.69
C GLY A 350 -16.09 25.16 23.32
N ALA A 351 -16.51 24.22 24.17
CA ALA A 351 -16.28 22.80 23.96
C ALA A 351 -17.25 22.22 22.89
N THR A 352 -16.94 21.00 22.43
CA THR A 352 -17.80 20.21 21.55
C THR A 352 -19.18 20.00 22.17
N GLU A 353 -20.23 20.29 21.41
CA GLU A 353 -21.61 19.97 21.77
C GLU A 353 -21.99 18.61 21.17
N TRP A 354 -22.38 17.66 22.02
CA TRP A 354 -22.76 16.31 21.61
C TRP A 354 -24.28 16.15 21.56
N TYR A 355 -24.77 15.43 20.57
CA TYR A 355 -26.17 15.10 20.38
C TYR A 355 -26.37 13.58 20.32
N ASP A 356 -27.52 13.15 19.78
CA ASP A 356 -27.90 11.75 19.67
C ASP A 356 -26.87 10.90 18.89
N PRO A 357 -26.74 9.61 19.22
CA PRO A 357 -25.98 8.66 18.43
C PRO A 357 -26.47 8.58 16.98
N VAL A 358 -25.55 8.34 16.05
CA VAL A 358 -25.89 8.03 14.66
C VAL A 358 -26.52 6.64 14.61
N THR A 359 -27.75 6.55 14.14
CA THR A 359 -28.45 5.25 14.06
C THR A 359 -27.83 4.37 12.97
N ASP A 360 -28.04 3.05 13.04
CA ASP A 360 -27.59 2.16 11.97
C ASP A 360 -28.28 2.47 10.64
N GLU A 361 -29.52 2.97 10.65
CA GLU A 361 -30.23 3.40 9.44
C GLU A 361 -29.56 4.63 8.82
N GLU A 362 -29.25 5.66 9.62
CA GLU A 362 -28.53 6.86 9.15
C GLU A 362 -27.14 6.49 8.61
N TYR A 363 -26.42 5.60 9.29
CA TYR A 363 -25.10 5.13 8.86
C TYR A 363 -25.13 4.34 7.55
N ASN A 364 -26.19 3.56 7.31
CA ASN A 364 -26.33 2.71 6.13
C ASN A 364 -27.06 3.38 4.95
N ASP A 365 -27.48 4.65 5.06
CA ASP A 365 -28.18 5.38 3.98
C ASP A 365 -27.27 5.82 2.82
N TYR A 366 -25.98 5.46 2.86
CA TYR A 366 -25.07 5.66 1.74
C TYR A 366 -25.49 4.79 0.54
N LYS A 367 -25.70 5.42 -0.62
CA LYS A 367 -25.99 4.77 -1.90
C LYS A 367 -24.89 5.18 -2.88
N GLU A 368 -24.16 4.19 -3.41
CA GLU A 368 -23.07 4.38 -4.38
C GLU A 368 -23.51 5.10 -5.67
#